data_AF-A0A7V1HBA0-F1
#
_entry.id   AF-A0A7V1HBA0-F1
#
_cell.length_a   1.000
_cell.length_b   1.000
_cell.length_c   1.000
_cell.angle_alpha   90.00
_cell.angle_beta   90.00
_cell.angle_gamma   90.00
#
_symmetry.space_group_name_H-M   'P 1'
#
loop_
_entity.id
_entity.type
_entity.pdbx_description
1 polymer ?
#
loop_
_entity_poly.entity_id
_entity_poly.type
_entity_poly.pdbx_seq_one_letter_code
_entity_poly.pdbx_strand_id
1 'polypeptide(L)' 'MIKEYQIHRKVKVRNGYEVTATLIDGNKSRTKHFFCPGDIEPTNESLDSKLTTMLERFIEKNNIENNG' A
#
# COMPACT_ATOMS: atom_id res chain seq x y z
N MET A 1 -9.78 3.09 -12.79
CA MET A 1 -9.76 1.87 -11.94
C MET A 1 -8.29 1.53 -11.74
N ILE A 2 -7.72 1.82 -10.57
CA ILE A 2 -6.35 1.37 -10.30
C ILE A 2 -6.38 -0.15 -10.22
N LYS A 3 -5.51 -0.80 -10.99
CA LYS A 3 -5.57 -2.24 -11.19
C LYS A 3 -4.67 -3.05 -10.27
N GLU A 4 -3.59 -2.51 -9.70
CA GLU A 4 -2.59 -3.37 -9.03
C GLU A 4 -1.83 -2.64 -7.90
N TYR A 5 -1.57 -3.38 -6.81
CA TYR A 5 -0.54 -3.08 -5.83
C TYR A 5 0.46 -4.23 -5.79
N GLN A 6 1.73 -3.93 -5.47
CA GLN A 6 2.76 -4.96 -5.33
C GLN A 6 3.43 -4.84 -3.97
N ILE A 7 3.43 -5.92 -3.19
CA ILE A 7 4.19 -6.00 -1.94
C ILE A 7 5.60 -6.47 -2.27
N HIS A 8 6.60 -5.66 -1.96
CA HIS A 8 8.00 -5.97 -2.26
C HIS A 8 8.71 -6.63 -1.08
N ARG A 9 8.33 -6.25 0.15
CA ARG A 9 9.06 -6.65 1.34
C ARG A 9 8.15 -6.70 2.56
N LYS A 10 8.32 -7.73 3.37
CA LYS A 10 7.82 -7.85 4.75
C LYS A 10 9.01 -8.15 5.63
N VAL A 11 9.25 -7.35 6.67
CA VAL A 11 10.40 -7.51 7.57
C VAL A 11 9.89 -7.64 8.99
N LYS A 12 10.19 -8.75 9.66
CA LYS A 12 9.93 -8.87 11.10
C LYS A 12 10.80 -7.86 11.84
N VAL A 13 10.17 -7.06 12.68
CA VAL A 13 10.80 -6.14 13.63
C VAL A 13 10.30 -6.46 15.04
N ARG A 14 10.89 -5.82 16.06
CA ARG A 14 10.67 -6.16 17.49
C ARG A 14 9.19 -6.28 17.89
N ASN A 15 8.32 -5.43 17.34
CA ASN A 15 6.90 -5.34 17.73
C ASN A 15 5.92 -5.63 16.59
N GLY A 16 6.39 -6.17 15.45
CA GLY A 16 5.57 -6.20 14.25
C GLY A 16 6.30 -6.56 12.98
N TYR A 17 5.74 -6.13 11.88
CA TYR A 17 6.31 -6.23 10.55
C TYR A 17 6.30 -4.88 9.87
N GLU A 18 7.42 -4.52 9.26
CA GLU A 18 7.47 -3.42 8.31
C GLU A 18 7.18 -3.95 6.91
N VAL A 19 6.19 -3.35 6.25
CA VAL A 19 5.75 -3.76 4.92
C VAL A 19 6.02 -2.62 3.94
N THR A 20 6.62 -2.97 2.80
CA THR A 20 6.85 -2.05 1.69
C THR A 20 6.01 -2.50 0.50
N ALA A 21 5.16 -1.60 0.00
CA ALA A 21 4.30 -1.86 -1.14
C ALA A 21 4.30 -0.68 -2.12
N THR A 22 4.15 -0.97 -3.41
CA THR A 22 4.00 0.04 -4.46
C THR A 22 2.58 0.02 -5.00
N LEU A 23 1.95 1.19 -5.03
CA LEU A 23 0.65 1.43 -5.63
C LEU A 23 0.88 1.94 -7.07
N ILE A 24 0.17 1.40 -8.06
CA ILE A 24 0.39 1.72 -9.48
C ILE A 24 -0.93 2.13 -10.13
N ASP A 25 -1.05 3.39 -10.57
CA ASP A 25 -2.18 3.92 -11.34
C ASP A 25 -1.76 4.34 -12.75
N GLY A 26 -1.95 3.44 -13.73
CA GLY A 26 -1.48 3.69 -15.09
C GLY A 26 0.03 3.97 -15.11
N ASN A 27 0.41 5.20 -15.46
CA ASN A 27 1.82 5.63 -15.50
C ASN A 27 2.34 6.22 -14.18
N LYS A 28 1.47 6.40 -13.18
CA LYS A 28 1.85 6.92 -11.87
C LYS A 28 2.10 5.76 -10.91
N SER A 29 3.19 5.81 -10.15
CA SER A 29 3.45 4.84 -9.10
C SER A 29 3.85 5.53 -7.80
N ARG A 30 3.56 4.89 -6.68
CA ARG A 30 3.94 5.38 -5.36
C ARG A 30 4.26 4.24 -4.42
N THR A 31 5.52 4.16 -4.02
CA THR A 31 5.96 3.26 -2.95
C THR A 31 5.59 3.83 -1.59
N LYS A 32 5.11 2.96 -0.71
CA LYS A 32 4.69 3.25 0.64
C LYS A 32 5.26 2.20 1.59
N HIS A 33 5.67 2.69 2.75
CA HIS A 33 6.09 1.88 3.87
C HIS A 33 5.06 2.03 4.98
N PHE A 34 4.66 0.93 5.59
CA PHE A 34 3.77 0.96 6.75
C PHE A 34 4.08 -0.18 7.71
N PHE A 35 3.75 0.07 8.97
CA PHE A 35 3.93 -0.88 10.05
C PHE A 35 2.66 -1.69 10.28
N CYS A 36 2.84 -2.99 10.47
CA CYS A 36 1.81 -3.94 10.91
C CYS A 36 2.19 -4.45 12.30
N PRO A 37 1.52 -3.99 13.36
CA PRO A 37 1.79 -4.49 14.71
C PRO A 37 1.41 -5.96 14.84
N GLY A 38 2.09 -6.67 15.74
CA GLY A 38 1.75 -8.04 16.12
C GLY A 38 2.81 -9.08 15.77
N ASP A 39 2.66 -10.27 16.33
CA ASP A 39 3.70 -11.28 16.20
C ASP A 39 3.64 -12.14 14.94
N ILE A 40 2.46 -12.20 14.34
CA ILE A 40 2.13 -12.99 13.16
C ILE A 40 2.49 -12.20 11.90
N GLU A 41 3.13 -12.87 10.94
CA GLU A 41 3.43 -12.26 9.64
C GLU A 41 2.11 -11.89 8.93
N PRO A 42 1.96 -10.64 8.45
CA PRO A 42 0.73 -10.23 7.80
C PRO A 42 0.54 -10.97 6.48
N THR A 43 -0.58 -11.68 6.36
CA THR A 43 -1.00 -12.32 5.10
C THR A 43 -1.37 -11.26 4.07
N ASN A 44 -1.36 -11.61 2.79
CA ASN A 44 -1.77 -10.66 1.74
C ASN A 44 -3.22 -10.21 1.94
N GLU A 45 -4.11 -11.11 2.37
CA GLU A 45 -5.51 -10.80 2.69
C GLU A 45 -5.63 -9.76 3.83
N SER A 46 -4.85 -9.90 4.90
CA SER A 46 -4.85 -8.91 6.01
C SER A 46 -4.38 -7.52 5.56
N LEU A 47 -3.56 -7.47 4.53
CA LEU A 47 -3.00 -6.24 3.97
C LEU A 47 -3.91 -5.63 2.90
N ASP A 48 -4.77 -6.42 2.27
CA ASP A 48 -5.57 -6.03 1.13
C ASP A 48 -6.48 -4.82 1.42
N SER A 49 -7.19 -4.85 2.56
CA SER A 49 -8.02 -3.71 3.00
C SER A 49 -7.21 -2.42 3.18
N LYS A 50 -6.04 -2.53 3.83
CA LYS A 50 -5.15 -1.40 4.11
C LYS A 50 -4.54 -0.83 2.82
N LEU A 51 -4.14 -1.72 1.91
CA LEU A 51 -3.60 -1.37 0.60
C LEU A 51 -4.69 -0.74 -0.29
N THR A 52 -5.91 -1.26 -0.25
CA THR A 52 -7.08 -0.69 -0.96
C THR A 52 -7.38 0.73 -0.48
N THR A 53 -7.46 0.97 0.82
CA THR A 53 -7.67 2.34 1.34
C THR A 53 -6.53 3.28 0.95
N MET A 54 -5.28 2.79 0.94
CA MET A 54 -4.14 3.59 0.49
C MET A 54 -4.21 3.91 -1.00
N LEU A 55 -4.71 2.96 -1.80
CA LEU A 55 -4.94 3.10 -3.23
C LEU A 55 -5.99 4.16 -3.53
N GLU A 56 -7.15 4.09 -2.86
CA GLU A 56 -8.24 5.07 -3.02
C GLU A 56 -7.76 6.49 -2.76
N ARG A 57 -7.02 6.71 -1.67
CA ARG A 57 -6.42 8.02 -1.35
C ARG A 57 -5.38 8.46 -2.37
N PHE A 58 -4.65 7.51 -2.96
CA PHE A 58 -3.70 7.81 -4.03
C PHE A 58 -4.43 8.24 -5.31
N ILE A 59 -5.53 7.58 -5.69
CA ILE A 59 -6.40 7.98 -6.82
C ILE A 59 -6.93 9.39 -6.59
N GLU A 60 -7.56 9.61 -5.44
CA GLU A 60 -8.23 10.86 -5.11
C GLU A 60 -7.25 12.03 -5.28
N LYS A 61 -6.05 11.92 -4.69
CA LYS A 61 -5.02 12.94 -4.84
C LYS A 61 -4.61 13.17 -6.30
N ASN A 62 -4.40 12.09 -7.07
CA ASN A 62 -3.96 12.20 -8.46
C ASN A 62 -5.05 12.70 -9.42
N ASN A 63 -6.32 12.47 -9.12
CA ASN A 63 -7.45 12.96 -9.91
C ASN A 63 -7.73 14.44 -9.65
N ILE A 64 -7.47 14.92 -8.43
CA ILE A 64 -7.53 16.36 -8.11
C ILE A 64 -6.44 17.12 -8.90
N GLU A 65 -5.22 16.58 -8.98
CA GLU A 65 -4.11 17.20 -9.71
C GLU A 65 -4.30 17.24 -11.25
N ASN A 66 -5.23 16.49 -11.82
CA ASN A 66 -5.51 16.49 -13.27
C ASN A 66 -6.73 17.36 -13.68
N ASN A 67 -7.46 17.93 -12.72
CA ASN A 67 -8.62 18.81 -12.95
C ASN A 67 -8.39 20.26 -12.50
N GLY A 68 -7.12 20.63 -12.23
CA GLY A 68 -6.70 21.99 -11.86
C GLY A 68 -5.96 22.69 -12.99
#